data_AF-A0JYV0-F1
#
_entry.id   AF-A0JYV0-F1
#
_cell.length_a   1.000
_cell.length_b   1.000
_cell.length_c   1.000
_cell.angle_alpha   90.00
_cell.angle_beta   90.00
_cell.angle_gamma   90.00
#
_symmetry.space_group_name_H-M   'P 1'
#
loop_
_entity.id
_entity.type
_entity.pdbx_description
1 polymer ?
#
loop_
_entity_poly.entity_id
_entity_poly.type
_entity_poly.pdbx_seq_one_letter_code
_entity_poly.pdbx_strand_id
1 'polypeptide(L)'
;MEWFLANSGRVFELAGQHLVLAIVPMVLGLALSIPLAQFARRNRTLRSVVVTATSLLYTVPSLALFIILPSILGTRVLDPVNVIVALTIYAVALLVRAALDAFDSVDEDLRQAAVAMGFKPGARFLQIDLPLSLPVLFAGLRVVSVSNISLVSVAALLGIGNLGMLFTSGLQRGFITEVVVGIIAILVLALLMDALLVLLERLLTPWTRAAGRTDKAALPSAAERLSDVRAGGAAA
;
A
#
# COMPACT_ATOMS: atom_id res chain seq x y z
N MET A 1 -29.24 7.09 14.08
CA MET A 1 -28.32 6.84 15.20
C MET A 1 -28.75 5.64 16.04
N GLU A 2 -30.02 5.51 16.45
CA GLU A 2 -30.49 4.39 17.30
C GLU A 2 -30.20 2.99 16.73
N TRP A 3 -30.36 2.80 15.41
CA TRP A 3 -30.05 1.52 14.77
C TRP A 3 -28.58 1.12 14.95
N PHE A 4 -27.64 2.06 14.82
CA PHE A 4 -26.22 1.77 15.01
C PHE A 4 -25.92 1.36 16.45
N LEU A 5 -26.48 2.07 17.43
CA LEU A 5 -26.27 1.75 18.84
C LEU A 5 -26.79 0.34 19.17
N ALA A 6 -27.97 -0.02 18.63
CA ALA A 6 -28.56 -1.33 18.79
C ALA A 6 -27.82 -2.47 18.05
N ASN A 7 -27.07 -2.15 16.99
CA ASN A 7 -26.36 -3.13 16.15
C ASN A 7 -24.83 -3.01 16.22
N SER A 8 -24.31 -2.23 17.17
CA SER A 8 -22.90 -1.88 17.29
C SER A 8 -22.01 -3.12 17.40
N GLY A 9 -22.42 -4.12 18.18
CA GLY A 9 -21.70 -5.39 18.32
C GLY A 9 -21.48 -6.10 16.97
N ARG A 10 -22.53 -6.17 16.13
CA ARG A 10 -22.42 -6.74 14.78
C ARG A 10 -21.51 -5.93 13.88
N VAL A 11 -21.58 -4.59 13.95
CA VAL A 11 -20.70 -3.73 13.14
C VAL A 11 -19.23 -3.93 13.52
N PHE A 12 -18.92 -4.01 14.81
CA PHE A 12 -17.55 -4.26 15.28
C PHE A 12 -17.04 -5.65 14.92
N GLU A 13 -17.88 -6.68 15.01
CA GLU A 13 -17.53 -8.03 14.56
C GLU A 13 -17.18 -8.06 13.07
N LEU A 14 -18.06 -7.48 12.24
CA LEU A 14 -17.82 -7.37 10.79
C LEU A 14 -16.58 -6.52 10.47
N ALA A 15 -16.31 -5.46 11.26
CA ALA A 15 -15.11 -4.65 11.12
C ALA A 15 -13.84 -5.45 11.44
N GLY A 16 -13.86 -6.27 12.49
CA GLY A 16 -12.75 -7.16 12.83
C GLY A 16 -12.46 -8.17 11.72
N GLN A 17 -13.49 -8.82 11.19
CA GLN A 17 -13.36 -9.74 10.06
C GLN A 17 -12.83 -9.04 8.81
N HIS A 18 -13.35 -7.84 8.52
CA HIS A 18 -12.90 -7.03 7.39
C HIS A 18 -11.42 -6.64 7.53
N LEU A 19 -10.97 -6.30 8.74
CA LEU A 19 -9.58 -5.96 9.02
C LEU A 19 -8.64 -7.16 8.84
N VAL A 20 -9.03 -8.35 9.29
CA VAL A 20 -8.25 -9.59 9.06
C VAL A 20 -8.13 -9.88 7.56
N LEU A 21 -9.25 -9.81 6.83
CA LEU A 21 -9.28 -10.01 5.38
C LEU A 21 -8.56 -8.90 4.60
N ALA A 22 -8.32 -7.73 5.19
CA ALA A 22 -7.52 -6.67 4.58
C ALA A 22 -6.02 -6.81 4.90
N ILE A 23 -5.65 -7.06 6.15
CA ILE A 23 -4.26 -7.06 6.60
C ILE A 23 -3.52 -8.30 6.13
N VAL A 24 -4.11 -9.49 6.28
CA VAL A 24 -3.43 -10.75 5.95
C VAL A 24 -3.00 -10.78 4.48
N PRO A 25 -3.88 -10.49 3.50
CA PRO A 25 -3.48 -10.51 2.09
C PRO A 25 -2.49 -9.40 1.73
N MET A 26 -2.60 -8.25 2.40
CA MET A 26 -1.67 -7.14 2.22
C MET A 26 -0.25 -7.53 2.66
N VAL A 27 -0.11 -8.12 3.84
CA VAL A 27 1.20 -8.55 4.37
C VAL A 27 1.80 -9.65 3.48
N LEU A 28 1.01 -10.64 3.07
CA LEU A 28 1.45 -11.67 2.14
C LEU A 28 1.85 -11.08 0.79
N GLY A 29 1.06 -10.15 0.26
CA GLY A 29 1.33 -9.47 -1.00
C GLY A 29 2.62 -8.65 -0.94
N LEU A 30 2.86 -7.94 0.16
CA LEU A 30 4.11 -7.20 0.39
C LEU A 30 5.31 -8.16 0.48
N ALA A 31 5.19 -9.24 1.24
CA ALA A 31 6.25 -10.23 1.40
C ALA A 31 6.62 -10.91 0.08
N LEU A 32 5.66 -11.15 -0.82
CA LEU A 32 5.88 -11.75 -2.14
C LEU A 32 6.35 -10.72 -3.19
N SER A 33 5.85 -9.49 -3.12
CA SER A 33 6.17 -8.45 -4.11
C SER A 33 7.60 -7.94 -4.01
N ILE A 34 8.17 -7.83 -2.81
CA ILE A 34 9.58 -7.41 -2.60
C ILE A 34 10.57 -8.32 -3.35
N PRO A 35 10.61 -9.65 -3.14
CA PRO A 35 11.53 -10.53 -3.85
C PRO A 35 11.22 -10.60 -5.34
N LEU A 36 9.94 -10.56 -5.73
CA LEU A 36 9.53 -10.58 -7.13
C LEU A 36 9.99 -9.32 -7.87
N ALA A 37 9.82 -8.14 -7.28
CA ALA A 37 10.32 -6.87 -7.82
C ALA A 37 11.85 -6.86 -7.89
N GLN A 38 12.53 -7.32 -6.84
CA GLN A 38 13.99 -7.39 -6.85
C GLN A 38 14.53 -8.36 -7.92
N PHE A 39 13.84 -9.47 -8.17
CA PHE A 39 14.17 -10.38 -9.26
C PHE A 39 13.91 -9.74 -10.63
N ALA A 40 12.77 -9.05 -10.78
CA ALA A 40 12.38 -8.37 -12.01
C ALA A 40 13.37 -7.26 -12.42
N ARG A 41 14.07 -6.62 -11.47
CA ARG A 41 15.08 -5.58 -11.73
C ARG A 41 16.37 -6.08 -12.37
N ARG A 42 16.62 -7.40 -12.40
CA ARG A 42 17.87 -7.94 -12.94
C ARG A 42 18.08 -7.63 -14.42
N ASN A 43 17.02 -7.55 -15.22
CA ASN A 43 17.11 -7.14 -16.62
C ASN A 43 15.77 -6.54 -17.12
N ARG A 44 15.83 -5.84 -18.26
CA ARG A 44 14.66 -5.14 -18.83
C ARG A 44 13.53 -6.10 -19.24
N THR A 45 13.88 -7.30 -19.71
CA THR A 45 12.90 -8.30 -20.16
C THR A 45 12.09 -8.86 -18.99
N LEU A 46 12.73 -9.28 -17.90
CA LEU A 46 12.05 -9.77 -16.70
C LEU A 46 11.15 -8.69 -16.11
N ARG A 47 11.63 -7.44 -16.06
CA ARG A 47 10.80 -6.31 -15.66
C ARG A 47 9.54 -6.21 -16.50
N SER A 48 9.69 -6.20 -17.83
CA SER A 48 8.54 -6.11 -18.75
C SER A 48 7.57 -7.26 -18.57
N VAL A 49 8.06 -8.51 -18.49
CA VAL A 49 7.22 -9.70 -18.31
C VAL A 49 6.47 -9.65 -16.99
N VAL A 50 7.17 -9.39 -15.88
CA VAL A 50 6.56 -9.36 -14.54
C VAL A 50 5.53 -8.23 -14.43
N VAL A 51 5.85 -7.04 -14.91
CA VAL A 51 4.93 -5.88 -14.89
C VAL A 51 3.71 -6.13 -15.77
N THR A 52 3.90 -6.73 -16.96
CA THR A 52 2.79 -7.07 -17.85
C THR A 52 1.91 -8.14 -17.24
N ALA A 53 2.49 -9.23 -16.74
CA ALA A 53 1.75 -10.33 -16.11
C ALA A 53 0.94 -9.86 -14.90
N THR A 54 1.54 -9.07 -14.01
CA THR A 54 0.85 -8.48 -12.85
C THR A 54 -0.24 -7.50 -13.27
N SER A 55 -0.01 -6.67 -14.28
CA SER A 55 -1.03 -5.75 -14.79
C SER A 55 -2.23 -6.51 -15.39
N LEU A 56 -1.98 -7.56 -16.19
CA LEU A 56 -3.03 -8.43 -16.72
C LEU A 56 -3.82 -9.11 -15.61
N LEU A 57 -3.13 -9.61 -14.58
CA LEU A 57 -3.76 -10.23 -13.43
C LEU A 57 -4.70 -9.28 -12.68
N TYR A 58 -4.32 -8.00 -12.57
CA TYR A 58 -5.16 -6.97 -11.97
C TYR A 58 -6.41 -6.63 -12.81
N THR A 59 -6.37 -6.85 -14.13
CA THR A 59 -7.55 -6.62 -14.99
C THR A 59 -8.64 -7.69 -14.86
N VAL A 60 -8.32 -8.85 -14.27
CA VAL A 60 -9.31 -9.88 -14.00
C VAL A 60 -10.36 -9.29 -13.04
N PRO A 61 -11.67 -9.51 -13.24
CA PRO A 61 -12.67 -9.10 -12.26
C PRO A 61 -12.54 -9.88 -10.95
N SER A 62 -12.57 -9.18 -9.81
CA SER A 62 -12.38 -9.80 -8.49
C SER A 62 -13.42 -10.87 -8.19
N LEU A 63 -14.68 -10.62 -8.57
CA LEU A 63 -15.76 -11.59 -8.42
C LEU A 63 -15.51 -12.89 -9.21
N ALA A 64 -14.98 -12.78 -10.43
CA ALA A 64 -14.66 -13.95 -11.25
C ALA A 64 -13.54 -14.77 -10.61
N LEU A 65 -12.49 -14.11 -10.11
CA LEU A 65 -11.40 -14.79 -9.42
C LEU A 65 -11.89 -15.54 -8.18
N PHE A 66 -12.77 -14.93 -7.38
CA PHE A 66 -13.35 -15.58 -6.21
C PHE A 66 -14.20 -16.82 -6.55
N ILE A 67 -14.92 -16.82 -7.68
CA ILE A 67 -15.75 -17.96 -8.11
C ILE A 67 -14.88 -19.13 -8.59
N ILE A 68 -13.74 -18.85 -9.23
CA ILE A 68 -12.87 -19.88 -9.83
C ILE A 68 -11.92 -20.50 -8.79
N LEU A 69 -11.45 -19.72 -7.82
CA LEU A 69 -10.45 -20.15 -6.83
C LEU A 69 -10.82 -21.43 -6.04
N PRO A 70 -12.07 -21.64 -5.57
CA PRO A 70 -12.45 -22.86 -4.86
C PRO A 70 -12.13 -24.13 -5.65
N SER A 71 -12.36 -24.11 -6.96
CA SER A 71 -12.08 -25.24 -7.86
C SER A 71 -10.58 -25.50 -8.03
N ILE A 72 -9.75 -24.44 -7.95
CA ILE A 72 -8.29 -24.54 -8.07
C ILE A 72 -7.66 -24.98 -6.74
N LEU A 73 -8.14 -24.42 -5.61
CA LEU A 73 -7.60 -24.67 -4.28
C LEU A 73 -8.16 -25.93 -3.63
N GLY A 74 -9.25 -26.49 -4.15
CA GLY A 74 -9.97 -27.62 -3.54
C GLY A 74 -10.70 -27.25 -2.25
N THR A 75 -11.02 -25.98 -2.07
CA THR A 75 -11.70 -25.43 -0.88
C THR A 75 -13.20 -25.29 -1.13
N ARG A 76 -13.96 -25.02 -0.05
CA ARG A 76 -15.38 -24.67 -0.18
C ARG A 76 -15.52 -23.23 -0.66
N VAL A 77 -16.59 -22.91 -1.38
CA VAL A 77 -16.84 -21.55 -1.89
C VAL A 77 -16.86 -20.49 -0.79
N LEU A 78 -17.41 -20.84 0.38
CA LEU A 78 -17.54 -19.94 1.54
C LEU A 78 -16.29 -19.85 2.42
N ASP A 79 -15.18 -20.49 2.03
CA ASP A 79 -13.95 -20.49 2.82
C ASP A 79 -13.23 -19.12 2.71
N PRO A 80 -12.95 -18.44 3.85
CA PRO A 80 -12.20 -17.17 3.86
C PRO A 80 -10.83 -17.26 3.17
N VAL A 81 -10.22 -18.44 3.09
CA VAL A 81 -8.94 -18.66 2.39
C VAL A 81 -9.02 -18.21 0.93
N ASN A 82 -10.15 -18.40 0.25
CA ASN A 82 -10.29 -17.99 -1.14
C ASN A 82 -10.19 -16.47 -1.31
N VAL A 83 -10.77 -15.72 -0.37
CA VAL A 83 -10.69 -14.26 -0.35
C VAL A 83 -9.25 -13.84 -0.08
N ILE A 84 -8.59 -14.48 0.88
CA ILE A 84 -7.21 -14.18 1.22
C ILE A 84 -6.28 -14.39 0.02
N VAL A 85 -6.40 -15.52 -0.67
CA VAL A 85 -5.57 -15.84 -1.84
C VAL A 85 -5.83 -14.86 -2.98
N ALA A 86 -7.09 -14.60 -3.33
CA ALA A 86 -7.42 -13.62 -4.37
C ALA A 86 -6.90 -12.23 -4.03
N LEU A 87 -7.17 -11.72 -2.84
CA LEU A 87 -6.68 -10.38 -2.44
C LEU A 87 -5.15 -10.33 -2.36
N THR A 88 -4.48 -11.43 -2.03
CA THR A 88 -3.01 -11.51 -2.06
C THR A 88 -2.52 -11.36 -3.49
N ILE A 89 -3.18 -12.02 -4.45
CA ILE A 89 -2.88 -11.91 -5.88
C ILE A 89 -3.02 -10.45 -6.35
N TYR A 90 -4.10 -9.76 -5.98
CA TYR A 90 -4.28 -8.33 -6.28
C TYR A 90 -3.23 -7.45 -5.61
N ALA A 91 -2.94 -7.70 -4.33
CA ALA A 91 -1.93 -6.96 -3.59
C ALA A 91 -0.55 -7.12 -4.24
N VAL A 92 -0.14 -8.34 -4.62
CA VAL A 92 1.09 -8.58 -5.39
C VAL A 92 1.06 -7.80 -6.70
N ALA A 93 -0.04 -7.85 -7.44
CA ALA A 93 -0.15 -7.20 -8.73
C ALA A 93 0.10 -5.69 -8.67
N LEU A 94 -0.42 -5.02 -7.64
CA LEU A 94 -0.19 -3.59 -7.42
C LEU A 94 1.17 -3.29 -6.76
N LEU A 95 1.55 -4.05 -5.74
CA LEU A 95 2.76 -3.80 -4.94
C LEU A 95 4.05 -4.07 -5.71
N VAL A 96 4.06 -4.98 -6.69
CA VAL A 96 5.24 -5.20 -7.52
C VAL A 96 5.64 -3.93 -8.25
N ARG A 97 4.68 -3.18 -8.81
CA ARG A 97 4.96 -1.90 -9.47
C ARG A 97 5.47 -0.86 -8.47
N ALA A 98 4.77 -0.71 -7.34
CA ALA A 98 5.19 0.21 -6.28
C ALA A 98 6.61 -0.10 -5.75
N ALA A 99 6.95 -1.38 -5.60
CA ALA A 99 8.27 -1.81 -5.15
C ALA A 99 9.35 -1.56 -6.20
N LEU A 100 9.06 -1.78 -7.49
CA LEU A 100 9.98 -1.42 -8.58
C LEU A 100 10.28 0.08 -8.57
N ASP A 101 9.23 0.91 -8.50
CA ASP A 101 9.38 2.38 -8.48
C ASP A 101 10.14 2.84 -7.23
N ALA A 102 9.88 2.23 -6.07
CA ALA A 102 10.61 2.51 -4.85
C ALA A 102 12.09 2.14 -4.95
N PHE A 103 12.43 0.96 -5.49
CA PHE A 103 13.82 0.56 -5.62
C PHE A 103 14.57 1.40 -6.66
N ASP A 104 13.89 1.82 -7.72
CA ASP A 104 14.46 2.69 -8.76
C ASP A 104 14.62 4.15 -8.29
N SER A 105 13.97 4.55 -7.19
CA SER A 105 14.16 5.88 -6.58
C SER A 105 15.50 6.07 -5.87
N VAL A 106 16.23 4.99 -5.59
CA VAL A 106 17.54 5.03 -4.92
C VAL A 106 18.62 5.44 -5.92
N ASP A 107 19.33 6.52 -5.61
CA ASP A 107 20.40 7.10 -6.43
C ASP A 107 21.44 6.07 -6.88
N GLU A 108 21.80 6.11 -8.15
CA GLU A 108 22.80 5.23 -8.73
C GLU A 108 24.21 5.54 -8.19
N ASP A 109 24.51 6.79 -7.86
CA ASP A 109 25.80 7.18 -7.28
C ASP A 109 25.99 6.53 -5.90
N LEU A 110 24.93 6.46 -5.10
CA LEU A 110 24.93 5.74 -3.82
C LEU A 110 25.13 4.23 -4.02
N ARG A 111 24.51 3.64 -5.05
CA ARG A 111 24.70 2.23 -5.39
C ARG A 111 26.13 1.93 -5.84
N GLN A 112 26.74 2.79 -6.64
CA GLN A 112 28.12 2.66 -7.08
C GLN A 112 29.10 2.83 -5.93
N ALA A 113 28.89 3.82 -5.06
CA ALA A 113 29.68 4.00 -3.84
C ALA A 113 29.63 2.74 -2.95
N ALA A 114 28.46 2.15 -2.75
CA ALA A 114 28.32 0.91 -1.99
C ALA A 114 29.12 -0.25 -2.61
N VAL A 115 29.11 -0.37 -3.95
CA VAL A 115 29.91 -1.39 -4.66
C VAL A 115 31.40 -1.13 -4.48
N ALA A 116 31.85 0.12 -4.59
CA ALA A 116 33.25 0.51 -4.37
C ALA A 116 33.72 0.22 -2.93
N MET A 117 32.82 0.32 -1.95
CA MET A 117 33.05 -0.05 -0.55
C MET A 117 33.02 -1.57 -0.30
N GLY A 118 32.80 -2.39 -1.33
CA GLY A 118 32.87 -3.86 -1.25
C GLY A 118 31.58 -4.55 -0.84
N PHE A 119 30.42 -3.88 -0.87
CA PHE A 119 29.14 -4.52 -0.55
C PHE A 119 28.76 -5.58 -1.58
N LYS A 120 28.49 -6.81 -1.11
CA LYS A 120 27.92 -7.89 -1.93
C LYS A 120 26.48 -7.56 -2.34
N PRO A 121 25.96 -8.03 -3.48
CA PRO A 121 24.63 -7.65 -4.00
C PRO A 121 23.47 -7.84 -3.00
N GLY A 122 23.44 -8.95 -2.27
CA GLY A 122 22.40 -9.21 -1.26
C GLY A 122 22.51 -8.29 -0.03
N ALA A 123 23.73 -8.07 0.46
CA ALA A 123 23.99 -7.16 1.57
C ALA A 123 23.67 -5.71 1.19
N ARG A 124 24.07 -5.28 -0.03
CA ARG A 124 23.73 -3.98 -0.60
C ARG A 124 22.22 -3.77 -0.66
N PHE A 125 21.48 -4.76 -1.14
CA PHE A 125 20.02 -4.65 -1.20
C PHE A 125 19.41 -4.47 0.19
N LEU A 126 19.75 -5.35 1.15
CA LEU A 126 19.13 -5.33 2.47
C LEU A 126 19.54 -4.13 3.33
N GLN A 127 20.79 -3.64 3.19
CA GLN A 127 21.33 -2.59 4.06
C GLN A 127 21.28 -1.19 3.44
N ILE A 128 21.13 -1.07 2.11
CA ILE A 128 21.20 0.21 1.40
C ILE A 128 19.94 0.42 0.56
N ASP A 129 19.71 -0.42 -0.45
CA ASP A 129 18.60 -0.20 -1.40
C ASP A 129 17.24 -0.25 -0.68
N LEU A 130 17.01 -1.27 0.14
CA LEU A 130 15.74 -1.50 0.80
C LEU A 130 15.43 -0.36 1.80
N PRO A 131 16.31 0.01 2.77
CA PRO A 131 16.06 1.12 3.68
C PRO A 131 15.84 2.46 2.97
N LEU A 132 16.65 2.79 1.97
CA LEU A 132 16.53 4.06 1.24
C LEU A 132 15.25 4.14 0.40
N SER A 133 14.76 3.00 -0.10
CA SER A 133 13.50 2.92 -0.85
C SER A 133 12.24 2.96 0.02
N LEU A 134 12.34 2.74 1.34
CA LEU A 134 11.19 2.60 2.23
C LEU A 134 10.17 3.75 2.11
N PRO A 135 10.55 5.05 2.10
CA PRO A 135 9.57 6.14 2.02
C PRO A 135 8.70 6.04 0.76
N VAL A 136 9.31 5.72 -0.38
CA VAL A 136 8.60 5.57 -1.65
C VAL A 136 7.77 4.28 -1.66
N LEU A 137 8.27 3.20 -1.08
CA LEU A 137 7.52 1.95 -0.93
C LEU A 137 6.27 2.14 -0.07
N PHE A 138 6.39 2.89 1.04
CA PHE A 138 5.26 3.20 1.92
C PHE A 138 4.22 4.08 1.23
N ALA A 139 4.64 5.05 0.41
CA ALA A 139 3.71 5.84 -0.41
C ALA A 139 2.87 4.93 -1.34
N GLY A 140 3.49 3.95 -1.99
CA GLY A 140 2.77 2.95 -2.79
C GLY A 140 1.89 2.03 -1.94
N LEU A 141 2.41 1.52 -0.82
CA LEU A 141 1.69 0.64 0.10
C LEU A 141 0.39 1.28 0.61
N ARG A 142 0.41 2.59 0.89
CA ARG A 142 -0.76 3.37 1.31
C ARG A 142 -1.88 3.34 0.26
N VAL A 143 -1.55 3.60 -1.01
CA VAL A 143 -2.53 3.53 -2.11
C VAL A 143 -3.11 2.12 -2.26
N VAL A 144 -2.25 1.10 -2.20
CA VAL A 144 -2.69 -0.30 -2.28
C VAL A 144 -3.55 -0.68 -1.06
N SER A 145 -3.26 -0.14 0.13
CA SER A 145 -4.00 -0.45 1.35
C SER A 145 -5.44 0.02 1.30
N VAL A 146 -5.66 1.25 0.85
CA VAL A 146 -7.00 1.82 0.68
C VAL A 146 -7.77 1.02 -0.38
N SER A 147 -7.10 0.67 -1.48
CA SER A 147 -7.68 -0.14 -2.55
C SER A 147 -8.07 -1.55 -2.07
N ASN A 148 -7.20 -2.18 -1.28
CA ASN A 148 -7.43 -3.52 -0.74
C ASN A 148 -8.59 -3.53 0.25
N ILE A 149 -8.67 -2.56 1.16
CA ILE A 149 -9.79 -2.40 2.09
C ILE A 149 -11.10 -2.24 1.31
N SER A 150 -11.11 -1.46 0.24
CA SER A 150 -12.29 -1.36 -0.64
C SER A 150 -12.67 -2.72 -1.24
N LEU A 151 -11.70 -3.48 -1.76
CA LEU A 151 -11.94 -4.78 -2.42
C LEU A 151 -12.46 -5.87 -1.49
N VAL A 152 -12.08 -5.86 -0.20
CA VAL A 152 -12.60 -6.81 0.80
C VAL A 152 -14.14 -6.78 0.84
N SER A 153 -14.75 -5.61 0.64
CA SER A 153 -16.21 -5.44 0.64
C SER A 153 -16.92 -6.33 -0.39
N VAL A 154 -16.25 -6.68 -1.49
CA VAL A 154 -16.81 -7.53 -2.56
C VAL A 154 -17.03 -8.95 -2.06
N ALA A 155 -16.25 -9.43 -1.08
CA ALA A 155 -16.40 -10.76 -0.51
C ALA A 155 -17.78 -10.96 0.17
N ALA A 156 -18.48 -9.88 0.53
CA ALA A 156 -19.83 -9.96 1.08
C ALA A 156 -20.84 -10.56 0.08
N LEU A 157 -20.59 -10.42 -1.23
CA LEU A 157 -21.43 -11.04 -2.27
C LEU A 157 -21.36 -12.57 -2.25
N LEU A 158 -20.31 -13.12 -1.66
CA LEU A 158 -20.13 -14.56 -1.49
C LEU A 158 -20.69 -15.05 -0.15
N GLY A 159 -21.28 -14.17 0.67
CA GLY A 159 -21.74 -14.50 2.01
C GLY A 159 -20.63 -14.63 3.05
N ILE A 160 -19.42 -14.14 2.76
CA ILE A 160 -18.31 -14.14 3.70
C ILE A 160 -18.42 -12.91 4.62
N GLY A 161 -18.27 -13.12 5.92
CA GLY A 161 -18.39 -12.07 6.93
C GLY A 161 -17.37 -10.94 6.75
N ASN A 162 -17.86 -9.73 6.51
CA ASN A 162 -17.10 -8.48 6.45
C ASN A 162 -18.07 -7.28 6.43
N LEU A 163 -17.58 -6.04 6.59
CA LEU A 163 -18.42 -4.83 6.59
C LEU A 163 -19.30 -4.64 5.34
N GLY A 164 -18.90 -5.17 4.18
CA GLY A 164 -19.70 -5.16 2.95
C GLY A 164 -21.03 -5.93 3.09
N MET A 165 -21.18 -6.78 4.11
CA MET A 165 -22.46 -7.43 4.42
C MET A 165 -23.55 -6.42 4.78
N LEU A 166 -23.18 -5.24 5.29
CA LEU A 166 -24.12 -4.14 5.54
C LEU A 166 -24.65 -3.56 4.22
N PHE A 167 -23.87 -3.63 3.13
CA PHE A 167 -24.34 -3.22 1.81
C PHE A 167 -25.38 -4.20 1.28
N THR A 168 -25.03 -5.49 1.28
CA THR A 168 -25.89 -6.53 0.72
C THR A 168 -27.20 -6.65 1.49
N SER A 169 -27.13 -6.68 2.82
CA SER A 169 -28.33 -6.75 3.67
C SER A 169 -29.16 -5.47 3.66
N GLY A 170 -28.53 -4.29 3.60
CA GLY A 170 -29.24 -3.01 3.50
C GLY A 170 -29.98 -2.89 2.16
N LEU A 171 -29.34 -3.27 1.05
CA LEU A 171 -29.94 -3.28 -0.28
C LEU A 171 -31.08 -4.30 -0.39
N GLN A 172 -30.89 -5.52 0.11
CA GLN A 172 -31.92 -6.56 0.08
C GLN A 172 -33.16 -6.18 0.88
N ARG A 173 -33.00 -5.41 1.97
CA ARG A 173 -34.10 -4.95 2.83
C ARG A 173 -34.66 -3.58 2.45
N GLY A 174 -34.10 -2.91 1.44
CA GLY A 174 -34.45 -1.52 1.11
C GLY A 174 -34.14 -0.52 2.23
N PHE A 175 -33.17 -0.83 3.10
CA PHE A 175 -32.83 -0.02 4.27
C PHE A 175 -31.48 0.69 4.11
N ILE A 176 -31.52 1.90 3.57
CA ILE A 176 -30.32 2.67 3.20
C ILE A 176 -29.41 3.01 4.39
N THR A 177 -29.98 3.14 5.59
CA THR A 177 -29.23 3.48 6.81
C THR A 177 -28.10 2.49 7.07
N GLU A 178 -28.33 1.20 6.84
CA GLU A 178 -27.31 0.17 7.04
C GLU A 178 -26.18 0.28 6.02
N VAL A 179 -26.52 0.58 4.76
CA VAL A 179 -25.54 0.82 3.69
C VAL A 179 -24.64 2.01 4.06
N VAL A 180 -25.24 3.11 4.51
CA VAL A 180 -24.50 4.33 4.92
C VAL A 180 -23.58 4.03 6.10
N VAL A 181 -24.05 3.29 7.10
CA VAL A 181 -23.22 2.86 8.24
C VAL A 181 -22.04 2.03 7.76
N GLY A 182 -22.25 1.08 6.84
CA GLY A 182 -21.17 0.29 6.26
C GLY A 182 -20.15 1.14 5.51
N ILE A 183 -20.60 2.13 4.74
CA ILE A 183 -19.72 3.02 3.95
C ILE A 183 -18.84 3.81 4.90
N ILE A 184 -19.45 4.45 5.92
CA ILE A 184 -18.72 5.22 6.93
C ILE A 184 -17.73 4.32 7.69
N ALA A 185 -18.14 3.12 8.09
CA ALA A 185 -17.28 2.18 8.80
C ALA A 185 -16.05 1.77 7.97
N ILE A 186 -16.24 1.46 6.68
CA ILE A 186 -15.15 1.12 5.76
C ILE A 186 -14.22 2.33 5.54
N LEU A 187 -14.78 3.53 5.36
CA LEU A 187 -13.99 4.76 5.21
C LEU A 187 -13.13 5.03 6.45
N VAL A 188 -13.72 4.91 7.65
CA VAL A 188 -12.98 5.06 8.91
C VAL A 188 -11.86 4.02 8.99
N LEU A 189 -12.14 2.76 8.65
CA LEU A 189 -11.12 1.71 8.69
C LEU A 189 -9.98 1.96 7.68
N ALA A 190 -10.30 2.45 6.47
CA ALA A 190 -9.31 2.83 5.47
C ALA A 190 -8.42 3.98 5.94
N LEU A 191 -9.00 5.02 6.54
CA LEU A 191 -8.25 6.14 7.09
C LEU A 191 -7.39 5.74 8.29
N LEU A 192 -7.90 4.88 9.17
CA LEU A 192 -7.13 4.35 10.30
C LEU A 192 -5.94 3.54 9.81
N MET A 193 -6.13 2.71 8.78
CA MET A 193 -5.05 1.89 8.24
C MET A 193 -4.01 2.74 7.49
N ASP A 194 -4.43 3.75 6.72
CA ASP A 194 -3.51 4.71 6.11
C ASP A 194 -2.71 5.49 7.17
N ALA A 195 -3.37 5.96 8.23
CA ALA A 195 -2.71 6.65 9.33
C ALA A 195 -1.70 5.75 10.06
N LEU A 196 -2.02 4.47 10.25
CA LEU A 196 -1.12 3.49 10.84
C LEU A 196 0.12 3.28 9.95
N LEU A 197 -0.06 3.20 8.64
CA LEU A 197 1.05 3.08 7.70
C LEU A 197 1.95 4.34 7.70
N VAL A 198 1.36 5.53 7.77
CA VAL A 198 2.13 6.79 7.91
C VAL A 198 2.92 6.81 9.22
N LEU A 199 2.32 6.35 10.32
CA LEU A 199 3.02 6.25 11.60
C LEU A 199 4.17 5.25 11.53
N LEU A 200 3.95 4.10 10.90
CA LEU A 200 4.96 3.05 10.74
C LEU A 200 6.12 3.53 9.85
N GLU A 201 5.82 4.17 8.72
CA GLU A 201 6.81 4.81 7.85
C GLU A 201 7.68 5.79 8.64
N ARG A 202 7.03 6.66 9.43
CA ARG A 202 7.68 7.67 10.27
C ARG A 202 8.61 7.09 11.34
N LEU A 203 8.31 5.90 11.86
CA LEU A 203 9.12 5.19 12.84
C LEU A 203 10.30 4.46 12.17
N LEU A 204 10.07 3.90 10.98
CA LEU A 204 11.06 3.14 10.24
C LEU A 204 12.05 4.02 9.46
N THR A 205 11.69 5.27 9.15
CA THR A 205 12.51 6.17 8.31
C THR A 205 12.88 7.50 9.00
N PRO A 206 13.48 7.49 10.21
CA PRO A 206 13.77 8.72 10.95
C PRO A 206 14.73 9.68 10.23
N TRP A 207 15.62 9.16 9.37
CA TRP A 207 16.61 9.95 8.60
C TRP A 207 15.98 10.90 7.59
N THR A 208 14.79 10.60 7.06
CA THR A 208 14.08 11.48 6.12
C THR A 208 13.74 12.84 6.74
N ARG A 209 13.58 12.89 8.08
CA ARG A 209 13.31 14.13 8.81
C ARG A 209 14.53 15.03 8.95
N ALA A 210 15.74 14.46 8.97
CA ALA A 210 16.97 15.22 9.11
C ALA A 210 17.28 15.99 7.83
N ALA A 211 17.06 15.38 6.66
CA ALA A 211 17.30 16.00 5.36
C ALA A 211 16.45 17.27 5.12
N GLY A 212 15.18 17.28 5.55
CA GLY A 212 14.30 18.45 5.38
C GLY A 212 14.63 19.66 6.27
N ARG A 213 15.48 19.50 7.30
CA ARG A 213 15.93 20.62 8.16
C ARG A 213 17.11 21.37 7.58
N THR A 214 17.98 20.70 6.82
CA THR A 214 19.20 21.30 6.28
C THR A 214 18.91 22.22 5.09
N ASP A 215 17.95 21.86 4.24
CA ASP A 215 17.56 22.64 3.06
C ASP A 215 16.92 24.01 3.41
N LYS A 216 16.23 24.09 4.55
CA LYS A 216 15.66 25.35 5.04
C LYS A 216 16.67 26.25 5.74
N ALA A 217 17.78 25.70 6.24
CA ALA A 217 18.79 26.44 6.99
C ALA A 217 19.92 26.99 6.12
N ALA A 218 20.13 26.44 4.91
CA ALA A 218 21.31 26.72 4.09
C ALA A 218 21.13 27.80 3.02
N LEU A 219 19.91 28.33 2.81
CA LEU A 219 19.67 29.35 1.78
C LEU A 219 19.42 30.71 2.44
N PRO A 220 20.37 31.66 2.38
CA PRO A 220 20.07 33.06 2.65
C PRO A 220 18.91 33.47 1.75
N SER A 221 17.91 34.14 2.33
CA SER A 221 16.68 34.45 1.60
C SER A 221 17.04 35.22 0.33
N ALA A 222 16.29 35.02 -0.75
CA ALA A 222 16.54 35.76 -2.00
C ALA A 222 16.57 37.30 -1.78
N ALA A 223 15.89 37.79 -0.74
CA ALA A 223 15.93 39.20 -0.33
C ALA A 223 17.29 39.62 0.27
N GLU A 224 17.97 38.72 0.98
CA GLU A 224 19.27 38.95 1.62
C GLU A 224 20.40 39.00 0.58
N ARG A 225 20.30 38.17 -0.47
CA ARG A 225 21.23 38.22 -1.62
C ARG A 225 21.09 39.52 -2.43
N LEU A 226 19.88 40.09 -2.48
CA LEU A 226 19.62 41.34 -3.20
C LEU A 226 20.07 42.58 -2.42
N SER A 227 20.09 42.52 -1.08
CA SER A 227 20.65 43.59 -0.26
C SER A 227 22.18 43.65 -0.35
N ASP A 228 22.87 42.50 -0.36
CA ASP A 228 24.34 42.47 -0.46
C ASP A 228 24.85 42.99 -1.82
N VAL A 229 24.13 42.67 -2.91
CA VAL A 229 24.46 43.19 -4.24
C VAL A 229 24.24 44.70 -4.33
N ARG A 230 23.21 45.24 -3.67
CA ARG A 230 22.95 46.69 -3.63
C ARG A 230 23.94 47.44 -2.73
N ALA A 231 24.40 46.83 -1.65
CA ALA A 231 25.40 47.41 -0.76
C ALA A 231 26.79 47.44 -1.41
N GLY A 232 27.17 46.41 -2.17
CA GLY A 232 28.45 46.35 -2.89
C GLY A 232 28.53 47.27 -4.11
N GLY A 233 27.40 47.57 -4.76
CA GLY A 233 27.34 48.45 -5.94
C GLY A 233 27.38 49.96 -5.63
N ALA A 234 27.26 50.37 -4.36
CA ALA A 234 27.29 51.78 -3.96
C ALA A 234 28.68 52.27 -3.51
N ALA A 235 29.69 51.39 -3.52
CA ALA A 235 31.06 51.67 -3.08
C ALA A 235 32.08 51.73 -4.24
N ALA A 236 31.61 51.74 -5.49
CA ALA A 236 32.42 51.90 -6.71
C ALA A 236 31.94 53.14 -7.49
#